data_AF-A0AA37K9H8-F1
#
_entry.id   AF-A0AA37K9H8-F1
#
_cell.length_a   1.000
_cell.length_b   1.000
_cell.length_c   1.000
_cell.angle_alpha   90.00
_cell.angle_beta   90.00
_cell.angle_gamma   90.00
#
_symmetry.space_group_name_H-M   'P 1'
#
loop_
_entity.id
_entity.type
_entity.pdbx_description
1 polymer ?
#
loop_
_entity_poly.entity_id
_entity_poly.type
_entity_poly.pdbx_seq_one_letter_code
_entity_poly.pdbx_strand_id
1 'polypeptide(L)'
;MTKGNKEKLIKSVLPVNEMTWLVQPITVTVSKFDYDPTQTKFLVAMIECMQESIKKSITNNVEQLPLFSDGNNDNELTMKIPLKSLGIDPRRYPEIKQSLIKLATTPFEMPVKDEEGRNYIRYAGLCEVYMPDEKYVRTVIVKIKKDVALSLIDAKVYGYQKYLKQVITKTKNKYTQRLYFFVTSWKSQGETKIQVEKLRSMLRLENKYLRWNAFYNSVIKTAEKELIEKFEAGLSECYFEASPVYKKGQKNGTPDYLHFKIFVSKQEKENMKNLTYTSLKIRTDESLRVDFKIKVKRQREQLLRMINQDNIHLFSDFLIELGAKIESENSTITDVGAYAFTSCQRFLLKNTPEAEIVPDTPKEEEFGDERIFAKEIEAFRKAMKKNVGEEAYITWFTPVRFVKIDKVEGGYDLTLEVPSKFVYDMIESKYLAQLRESLQTGFKKKIVSLKYRMPN
;
A
#
# COMPACT_ATOMS: atom_id res chain seq x y z
N MET A 1 -30.24 2.87 28.58
CA MET A 1 -29.46 3.50 27.49
C MET A 1 -29.75 2.77 26.19
N THR A 2 -30.31 3.45 25.19
CA THR A 2 -30.67 2.88 23.88
C THR A 2 -29.45 2.61 23.01
N LYS A 3 -29.53 1.62 22.11
CA LYS A 3 -28.48 1.20 21.17
C LYS A 3 -27.87 2.39 20.39
N GLY A 4 -28.70 3.38 20.02
CA GLY A 4 -28.28 4.62 19.37
C GLY A 4 -27.45 5.59 20.23
N ASN A 5 -27.59 5.56 21.56
CA ASN A 5 -26.75 6.38 22.46
C ASN A 5 -25.36 5.76 22.69
N LYS A 6 -25.22 4.43 22.59
CA LYS A 6 -23.90 3.77 22.55
C LYS A 6 -23.15 4.09 21.27
N GLU A 7 -23.82 4.09 20.11
CA GLU A 7 -23.19 4.45 18.82
C GLU A 7 -22.80 5.93 18.73
N LYS A 8 -23.59 6.84 19.30
CA LYS A 8 -23.21 8.26 19.41
C LYS A 8 -22.04 8.48 20.36
N LEU A 9 -21.95 7.76 21.48
CA LEU A 9 -20.78 7.78 22.36
C LEU A 9 -19.53 7.15 21.71
N ILE A 10 -19.68 6.10 20.91
CA ILE A 10 -18.58 5.47 20.18
C ILE A 10 -18.07 6.42 19.08
N LYS A 11 -18.96 7.14 18.39
CA LYS A 11 -18.59 8.17 17.39
C LYS A 11 -18.05 9.45 18.02
N SER A 12 -18.42 9.82 19.24
CA SER A 12 -17.93 11.02 19.92
C SER A 12 -16.62 10.81 20.69
N VAL A 13 -16.22 9.56 20.95
CA VAL A 13 -14.99 9.20 21.68
C VAL A 13 -13.85 8.75 20.74
N LEU A 14 -14.14 8.42 19.48
CA LEU A 14 -13.13 8.05 18.50
C LEU A 14 -12.92 9.22 17.53
N PRO A 15 -11.73 9.85 17.46
CA PRO A 15 -11.37 10.53 16.22
C PRO A 15 -11.53 9.50 15.11
N VAL A 16 -12.12 9.91 13.98
CA VAL A 16 -12.13 9.12 12.74
C VAL A 16 -10.66 8.82 12.45
N ASN A 17 -10.18 7.68 12.94
CA ASN A 17 -8.78 7.32 12.84
C ASN A 17 -8.55 7.07 11.36
N GLU A 18 -7.91 8.01 10.67
CA GLU A 18 -7.22 7.71 9.42
C GLU A 18 -6.40 6.45 9.67
N MET A 19 -6.82 5.35 9.04
CA MET A 19 -6.10 4.08 9.13
C MET A 19 -4.77 4.27 8.41
N THR A 20 -3.68 4.04 9.12
CA THR A 20 -2.33 4.30 8.63
C THR A 20 -1.76 2.99 8.13
N TRP A 21 -1.67 2.89 6.82
CA TRP A 21 -1.01 1.78 6.16
C TRP A 21 0.50 1.96 6.21
N LEU A 22 1.19 0.95 6.74
CA LEU A 22 2.64 0.89 6.73
C LEU A 22 3.11 -0.23 5.83
N VAL A 23 4.21 0.02 5.13
CA VAL A 23 4.94 -0.98 4.36
C VAL A 23 6.19 -1.38 5.15
N GLN A 24 6.48 -2.67 5.25
CA GLN A 24 7.71 -3.17 5.86
C GLN A 24 8.27 -4.37 5.09
N PRO A 25 9.59 -4.61 5.10
CA PRO A 25 10.16 -5.86 4.62
C PRO A 25 9.66 -7.05 5.43
N ILE A 26 9.37 -8.16 4.76
CA ILE A 26 8.96 -9.42 5.40
C ILE A 26 10.08 -9.97 6.30
N THR A 27 11.34 -9.59 6.08
CA THR A 27 12.48 -9.85 6.97
C THR A 27 12.18 -9.50 8.42
N VAL A 28 11.51 -8.36 8.68
CA VAL A 28 11.14 -7.92 10.04
C VAL A 28 10.13 -8.89 10.68
N THR A 29 9.19 -9.39 9.88
CA THR A 29 8.17 -10.36 10.32
C THR A 29 8.80 -11.68 10.72
N VAL A 30 9.74 -12.20 9.92
CA VAL A 30 10.39 -13.51 10.15
C VAL A 30 11.56 -13.44 11.14
N SER A 31 12.04 -12.25 11.48
CA SER A 31 13.09 -12.04 12.49
C SER A 31 12.64 -12.52 13.87
N LYS A 32 13.57 -13.06 14.68
CA LYS A 32 13.25 -13.61 16.01
C LYS A 32 13.63 -12.63 17.12
N PHE A 33 12.63 -12.21 17.90
CA PHE A 33 12.78 -11.31 19.04
C PHE A 33 11.68 -11.55 20.07
N ASP A 34 11.97 -11.35 21.36
CA ASP A 34 11.00 -11.48 22.47
C ASP A 34 10.55 -10.10 22.97
N TYR A 35 9.95 -9.32 22.08
CA TYR A 35 9.45 -8.00 22.42
C TYR A 35 8.09 -8.06 23.12
N ASP A 36 7.93 -7.24 24.15
CA ASP A 36 6.66 -6.93 24.77
C ASP A 36 5.78 -6.07 23.82
N PRO A 37 4.50 -5.87 24.17
CA PRO A 37 3.59 -5.11 23.33
C PRO A 37 3.97 -3.64 23.11
N THR A 38 4.62 -3.00 24.08
CA THR A 38 5.11 -1.62 24.01
C THR A 38 6.33 -1.54 23.09
N GLN A 39 7.25 -2.49 23.22
CA GLN A 39 8.43 -2.61 22.37
C GLN A 39 8.04 -2.84 20.90
N THR A 40 7.05 -3.69 20.65
CA THR A 40 6.53 -3.92 19.29
C THR A 40 5.90 -2.66 18.70
N LYS A 41 5.17 -1.86 19.50
CA LYS A 41 4.64 -0.57 19.05
C LYS A 41 5.75 0.43 18.74
N PHE A 42 6.85 0.39 19.49
CA PHE A 42 8.02 1.21 19.22
C PHE A 42 8.71 0.82 17.92
N LEU A 43 8.88 -0.48 17.65
CA LEU A 43 9.36 -0.97 16.35
C LEU A 43 8.48 -0.47 15.20
N VAL A 44 7.15 -0.51 15.34
CA VAL A 44 6.23 0.04 14.33
C VAL A 44 6.38 1.55 14.15
N ALA A 45 6.61 2.31 15.23
CA ALA A 45 6.88 3.74 15.13
C ALA A 45 8.22 4.04 14.44
N MET A 46 9.25 3.21 14.64
CA MET A 46 10.51 3.30 13.88
C MET A 46 10.26 3.07 12.38
N ILE A 47 9.49 2.02 12.04
CA ILE A 47 9.12 1.71 10.65
C ILE A 47 8.29 2.83 10.01
N GLU A 48 7.43 3.49 10.80
CA GLU A 48 6.67 4.66 10.37
C GLU A 48 7.59 5.83 9.99
N CYS A 49 8.60 6.14 10.80
CA CYS A 49 9.62 7.14 10.47
C CYS A 49 10.41 6.79 9.21
N MET A 50 10.55 5.51 8.89
CA MET A 50 11.33 5.01 7.75
C MET A 50 10.49 4.82 6.47
N GLN A 51 9.20 5.15 6.46
CA GLN A 51 8.31 4.87 5.31
C GLN A 51 8.78 5.52 4.00
N GLU A 52 9.33 6.73 4.05
CA GLU A 52 9.85 7.38 2.84
C GLU A 52 11.04 6.61 2.26
N SER A 53 11.96 6.20 3.12
CA SER A 53 13.12 5.39 2.73
C SER A 53 12.71 4.02 2.19
N ILE A 54 11.72 3.37 2.82
CA ILE A 54 11.12 2.11 2.37
C ILE A 54 10.45 2.27 1.00
N LYS A 55 9.77 3.40 0.75
CA LYS A 55 9.16 3.65 -0.57
C LYS A 55 10.23 3.88 -1.63
N LYS A 56 11.29 4.60 -1.30
CA LYS A 56 12.41 4.83 -2.23
C LYS A 56 13.21 3.55 -2.50
N SER A 57 13.34 2.62 -1.55
CA SER A 57 13.98 1.31 -1.78
C SER A 57 13.18 0.36 -2.66
N ILE A 58 11.88 0.62 -2.87
CA ILE A 58 11.08 -0.14 -3.85
C ILE A 58 11.46 0.26 -5.28
N THR A 59 11.76 1.55 -5.51
CA THR A 59 12.03 2.10 -6.84
C THR A 59 13.51 2.20 -7.19
N ASN A 60 14.38 2.41 -6.18
CA ASN A 60 15.81 2.65 -6.34
C ASN A 60 16.62 1.60 -5.60
N ASN A 61 17.90 1.43 -5.98
CA ASN A 61 18.81 0.59 -5.22
C ASN A 61 19.01 1.18 -3.81
N VAL A 62 18.84 0.36 -2.77
CA VAL A 62 18.87 0.76 -1.36
C VAL A 62 20.20 1.43 -0.98
N GLU A 63 21.30 1.00 -1.62
CA GLU A 63 22.65 1.52 -1.41
C GLU A 63 22.83 2.99 -1.86
N GLN A 64 21.99 3.46 -2.78
CA GLN A 64 22.05 4.83 -3.32
C GLN A 64 21.16 5.81 -2.54
N LEU A 65 20.45 5.32 -1.52
CA LEU A 65 19.56 6.17 -0.74
C LEU A 65 20.38 7.10 0.19
N PRO A 66 20.08 8.41 0.23
CA PRO A 66 20.65 9.34 1.19
C PRO A 66 20.01 9.12 2.57
N LEU A 67 20.16 7.91 3.11
CA LEU A 67 19.63 7.49 4.41
C LEU A 67 20.52 7.94 5.57
N PHE A 68 21.75 8.38 5.28
CA PHE A 68 22.81 8.65 6.26
C PHE A 68 23.56 9.96 5.97
N SER A 69 22.99 10.86 5.16
CA SER A 69 23.66 12.10 4.71
C SER A 69 23.49 13.29 5.67
N ASP A 70 22.82 13.11 6.80
CA ASP A 70 22.63 14.18 7.79
C ASP A 70 23.87 14.27 8.67
N GLY A 71 24.78 15.16 8.27
CA GLY A 71 26.16 15.30 8.76
C GLY A 71 26.37 15.10 10.26
N ASN A 72 27.23 14.11 10.57
CA ASN A 72 28.24 14.06 11.63
C ASN A 72 28.60 12.62 12.07
N ASN A 73 27.93 11.58 11.53
CA ASN A 73 28.35 10.18 11.65
C ASN A 73 27.78 9.36 10.48
N ASP A 74 28.60 9.07 9.47
CA ASP A 74 28.21 8.43 8.18
C ASP A 74 27.62 7.01 8.29
N ASN A 75 27.45 6.47 9.50
CA ASN A 75 27.10 5.07 9.74
C ASN A 75 25.88 4.86 10.66
N GLU A 76 25.18 5.92 11.07
CA GLU A 76 24.03 5.82 11.97
C GLU A 76 22.84 6.65 11.48
N LEU A 77 21.65 6.05 11.47
CA LEU A 77 20.38 6.73 11.24
C LEU A 77 19.84 7.22 12.58
N THR A 78 19.65 8.54 12.72
CA THR A 78 19.05 9.14 13.91
C THR A 78 17.61 9.55 13.63
N MET A 79 16.69 9.21 14.54
CA MET A 79 15.28 9.61 14.44
C MET A 79 14.70 10.02 15.79
N LYS A 80 13.73 10.94 15.75
CA LYS A 80 13.00 11.42 16.93
C LYS A 80 11.60 10.79 16.93
N ILE A 81 11.29 9.99 17.93
CA ILE A 81 10.00 9.31 18.06
C ILE A 81 9.18 9.96 19.18
N PRO A 82 8.05 10.62 18.87
CA PRO A 82 7.12 11.13 19.88
C PRO A 82 6.39 9.97 20.57
N LEU A 83 6.37 9.89 21.90
CA LEU A 83 5.70 8.81 22.63
C LEU A 83 4.18 8.74 22.37
N LYS A 84 3.58 9.87 21.96
CA LYS A 84 2.17 9.93 21.52
C LYS A 84 1.89 9.02 20.32
N SER A 85 2.87 8.78 19.44
CA SER A 85 2.69 7.95 18.24
C SER A 85 2.48 6.47 18.57
N LEU A 86 2.90 6.02 19.76
CA LEU A 86 2.81 4.64 20.23
C LEU A 86 1.37 4.23 20.60
N GLY A 87 0.44 5.19 20.72
CA GLY A 87 -0.93 4.93 21.17
C GLY A 87 -1.01 4.50 22.63
N ILE A 88 -0.06 4.95 23.45
CA ILE A 88 0.01 4.66 24.89
C ILE A 88 -0.48 5.88 25.67
N ASP A 89 -1.21 5.62 26.76
CA ASP A 89 -1.66 6.65 27.71
C ASP A 89 -0.44 7.40 28.30
N PRO A 90 -0.41 8.75 28.26
CA PRO A 90 0.66 9.56 28.84
C PRO A 90 1.02 9.22 30.29
N ARG A 91 0.05 8.75 31.10
CA ARG A 91 0.27 8.34 32.50
C ARG A 91 1.23 7.16 32.62
N ARG A 92 1.36 6.37 31.56
CA ARG A 92 2.22 5.19 31.49
C ARG A 92 3.59 5.47 30.89
N TYR A 93 3.89 6.70 30.46
CA TYR A 93 5.21 7.05 29.92
C TYR A 93 6.37 6.75 30.88
N PRO A 94 6.24 6.90 32.22
CA PRO A 94 7.28 6.47 33.15
C PRO A 94 7.61 4.97 33.07
N GLU A 95 6.61 4.11 32.78
CA GLU A 95 6.79 2.66 32.63
C GLU A 95 7.50 2.28 31.31
N ILE A 96 7.43 3.15 30.29
CA ILE A 96 8.02 2.91 28.97
C ILE A 96 9.55 2.86 29.03
N LYS A 97 10.18 3.55 30.00
CA LYS A 97 11.64 3.57 30.17
C LYS A 97 12.23 2.17 30.27
N GLN A 98 11.62 1.30 31.10
CA GLN A 98 12.10 -0.08 31.26
C GLN A 98 11.90 -0.91 29.99
N SER A 99 10.76 -0.77 29.30
CA SER A 99 10.53 -1.45 28.02
C SER A 99 11.52 -1.01 26.94
N LEU A 100 11.89 0.27 26.87
CA LEU A 100 12.84 0.76 25.87
C LEU A 100 14.30 0.40 26.19
N ILE A 101 14.70 0.36 27.46
CA ILE A 101 15.99 -0.22 27.88
C ILE A 101 16.08 -1.68 27.46
N LYS A 102 15.01 -2.46 27.70
CA LYS A 102 14.95 -3.86 27.27
C LYS A 102 14.98 -4.00 25.75
N LEU A 103 14.40 -3.05 25.00
CA LEU A 103 14.38 -3.11 23.53
C LEU A 103 15.79 -2.97 22.96
N ALA A 104 16.57 -2.03 23.50
CA ALA A 104 17.95 -1.79 23.07
C ALA A 104 18.89 -2.97 23.37
N THR A 105 18.61 -3.73 24.44
CA THR A 105 19.45 -4.84 24.91
C THR A 105 19.00 -6.22 24.42
N THR A 106 17.75 -6.36 23.95
CA THR A 106 17.22 -7.64 23.47
C THR A 106 17.77 -7.96 22.09
N PRO A 107 18.41 -9.13 21.89
CA PRO A 107 18.90 -9.55 20.58
C PRO A 107 17.78 -9.65 19.54
N PHE A 108 18.03 -9.07 18.38
CA PHE A 108 17.18 -9.12 17.21
C PHE A 108 17.86 -10.01 16.17
N GLU A 109 17.33 -11.22 15.97
CA GLU A 109 17.89 -12.20 15.04
C GLU A 109 17.29 -12.03 13.66
N MET A 110 18.10 -11.56 12.69
CA MET A 110 17.65 -11.27 11.33
C MET A 110 18.20 -12.29 10.34
N PRO A 111 17.36 -12.93 9.51
CA PRO A 111 17.84 -13.67 8.37
C PRO A 111 18.37 -12.70 7.31
N VAL A 112 19.62 -12.90 6.90
CA VAL A 112 20.30 -12.09 5.87
C VAL A 112 20.93 -13.00 4.82
N LYS A 113 21.15 -12.48 3.62
CA LYS A 113 21.93 -13.15 2.57
C LYS A 113 23.21 -12.37 2.29
N ASP A 114 24.30 -13.09 2.00
CA ASP A 114 25.51 -12.47 1.47
C ASP A 114 25.39 -12.21 -0.04
N GLU A 115 26.42 -11.62 -0.65
CA GLU A 115 26.50 -11.32 -2.09
C GLU A 115 26.43 -12.60 -2.95
N GLU A 116 26.84 -13.75 -2.40
CA GLU A 116 26.77 -15.07 -3.04
C GLU A 116 25.41 -15.77 -2.83
N GLY A 117 24.47 -15.16 -2.08
CA GLY A 117 23.14 -15.67 -1.80
C GLY A 117 23.03 -16.71 -0.68
N ARG A 118 24.12 -16.97 0.07
CA ARG A 118 24.15 -17.86 1.24
C ARG A 118 23.38 -17.25 2.40
N ASN A 119 22.67 -18.09 3.15
CA ASN A 119 21.83 -17.65 4.27
C ASN A 119 22.64 -17.56 5.57
N TYR A 120 22.54 -16.41 6.25
CA TYR A 120 23.12 -16.17 7.57
C TYR A 120 22.06 -15.64 8.54
N ILE A 121 22.34 -15.76 9.84
CA ILE A 121 21.56 -15.09 10.90
C ILE A 121 22.45 -14.02 11.52
N ARG A 122 22.03 -12.77 11.43
CA ARG A 122 22.67 -11.66 12.14
C ARG A 122 22.09 -11.55 13.55
N TYR A 123 22.96 -11.48 14.54
CA TYR A 123 22.62 -11.21 15.93
C TYR A 123 23.04 -9.77 16.26
N ALA A 124 22.07 -8.87 16.45
CA ALA A 124 22.34 -7.48 16.79
C ALA A 124 21.26 -6.90 17.70
N GLY A 125 21.58 -5.83 18.43
CA GLY A 125 20.55 -4.96 19.02
C GLY A 125 19.86 -4.17 17.91
N LEU A 126 18.56 -3.91 18.07
CA LEU A 126 17.78 -3.19 17.05
C LEU A 126 18.19 -1.71 16.93
N CYS A 127 18.42 -1.04 18.05
CA CYS A 127 18.78 0.37 18.11
C CYS A 127 19.34 0.77 19.47
N GLU A 128 19.99 1.92 19.50
CA GLU A 128 20.28 2.66 20.72
C GLU A 128 19.16 3.65 21.01
N VAL A 129 18.80 3.77 22.28
CA VAL A 129 17.70 4.63 22.72
C VAL A 129 18.23 5.67 23.70
N TYR A 130 18.08 6.93 23.33
CA TYR A 130 18.46 8.09 24.13
C TYR A 130 17.19 8.77 24.67
N MET A 131 17.06 8.75 25.98
CA MET A 131 15.98 9.42 26.69
C MET A 131 16.51 10.68 27.39
N PRO A 132 15.80 11.82 27.31
CA PRO A 132 16.10 12.97 28.16
C PRO A 132 16.02 12.55 29.62
N ASP A 133 16.96 13.01 30.44
CA ASP A 133 16.91 12.81 31.89
C ASP A 133 15.99 13.86 32.54
N GLU A 134 14.71 13.77 32.19
CA GLU A 134 13.67 14.72 32.61
C GLU A 134 12.45 13.98 33.16
N LYS A 135 11.72 14.63 34.08
CA LYS A 135 10.49 14.07 34.68
C LYS A 135 9.39 13.79 33.65
N TYR A 136 9.36 14.55 32.55
CA TYR A 136 8.33 14.46 31.52
C TYR A 136 8.92 14.21 30.13
N VAL A 137 9.24 12.96 29.82
CA VAL A 137 9.70 12.58 28.48
C VAL A 137 8.52 12.55 27.51
N ARG A 138 8.59 13.36 26.44
CA ARG A 138 7.61 13.36 25.34
C ARG A 138 8.14 12.73 24.06
N THR A 139 9.45 12.76 23.88
CA THR A 139 10.14 12.33 22.67
C THR A 139 11.38 11.54 23.06
N VAL A 140 11.65 10.50 22.30
CA VAL A 140 12.82 9.64 22.46
C VAL A 140 13.67 9.74 21.19
N ILE A 141 14.99 9.81 21.35
CA ILE A 141 15.92 9.79 20.22
C ILE A 141 16.37 8.34 20.03
N VAL A 142 16.34 7.86 18.79
CA VAL A 142 16.76 6.52 18.41
C VAL A 142 17.89 6.62 17.43
N LYS A 143 18.95 5.84 17.63
CA LYS A 143 20.02 5.65 16.67
C LYS A 143 20.07 4.21 16.21
N ILE A 144 20.16 4.00 14.90
CA ILE A 144 20.21 2.67 14.28
C ILE A 144 21.49 2.60 13.44
N LYS A 145 22.29 1.55 13.63
CA LYS A 145 23.45 1.30 12.76
C LYS A 145 22.99 1.06 11.33
N LYS A 146 23.77 1.54 10.37
CA LYS A 146 23.46 1.49 8.93
C LYS A 146 23.07 0.10 8.45
N ASP A 147 23.81 -0.91 8.84
CA ASP A 147 23.59 -2.30 8.46
C ASP A 147 22.24 -2.86 8.97
N VAL A 148 21.84 -2.50 10.19
CA VAL A 148 20.54 -2.86 10.77
C VAL A 148 19.43 -2.08 10.09
N ALA A 149 19.60 -0.77 9.89
CA ALA A 149 18.62 0.07 9.19
C ALA A 149 18.37 -0.41 7.76
N LEU A 150 19.41 -0.81 7.03
CA LEU A 150 19.29 -1.43 5.71
C LEU A 150 18.42 -2.69 5.77
N SER A 151 18.58 -3.53 6.79
CA SER A 151 17.79 -4.76 6.93
C SER A 151 16.32 -4.49 7.30
N LEU A 152 15.99 -3.29 7.80
CA LEU A 152 14.61 -2.83 8.06
C LEU A 152 13.96 -2.15 6.85
N ILE A 153 14.74 -1.88 5.79
CA ILE A 153 14.30 -1.19 4.57
C ILE A 153 14.35 -2.10 3.36
N ASP A 154 15.39 -2.94 3.28
CA ASP A 154 15.65 -3.83 2.17
C ASP A 154 14.74 -5.06 2.22
N ALA A 155 14.05 -5.29 1.12
CA ALA A 155 13.16 -6.42 0.92
C ALA A 155 13.60 -7.34 -0.23
N LYS A 156 14.83 -7.21 -0.74
CA LYS A 156 15.36 -8.08 -1.82
C LYS A 156 15.15 -9.57 -1.56
N VAL A 157 15.20 -10.01 -0.29
CA VAL A 157 15.13 -11.43 0.07
C VAL A 157 13.70 -11.98 0.14
N TYR A 158 12.79 -11.27 0.81
CA TYR A 158 11.46 -11.80 1.14
C TYR A 158 10.30 -10.95 0.63
N GLY A 159 10.57 -9.81 0.01
CA GLY A 159 9.54 -8.86 -0.42
C GLY A 159 8.98 -8.02 0.72
N TYR A 160 8.02 -7.16 0.38
CA TYR A 160 7.36 -6.26 1.31
C TYR A 160 5.98 -6.80 1.70
N GLN A 161 5.54 -6.41 2.89
CA GLN A 161 4.16 -6.54 3.33
C GLN A 161 3.58 -5.18 3.68
N LYS A 162 2.26 -5.07 3.58
CA LYS A 162 1.49 -3.88 3.94
C LYS A 162 0.49 -4.24 5.03
N TYR A 163 0.44 -3.46 6.11
CA TYR A 163 -0.42 -3.72 7.27
C TYR A 163 -0.94 -2.42 7.91
N LEU A 164 -1.95 -2.53 8.76
CA LEU A 164 -2.50 -1.41 9.53
C LEU A 164 -1.76 -1.21 10.85
N LYS A 165 -1.17 -0.01 11.02
CA LYS A 165 -0.53 0.40 12.28
C LYS A 165 -1.46 0.25 13.48
N GLN A 166 -2.72 0.62 13.29
CA GLN A 166 -3.75 0.67 14.34
C GLN A 166 -4.04 -0.70 14.94
N VAL A 167 -3.89 -1.78 14.16
CA VAL A 167 -4.06 -3.14 14.68
C VAL A 167 -2.99 -3.42 15.73
N ILE A 168 -1.73 -3.09 15.45
CA ILE A 168 -0.63 -3.27 16.42
C ILE A 168 -0.79 -2.36 17.63
N THR A 169 -1.07 -1.07 17.44
CA THR A 169 -1.14 -0.09 18.55
C THR A 169 -2.31 -0.33 19.48
N LYS A 170 -3.46 -0.81 18.96
CA LYS A 170 -4.65 -1.13 19.75
C LYS A 170 -4.64 -2.55 20.33
N THR A 171 -3.67 -3.38 20.00
CA THR A 171 -3.53 -4.74 20.51
C THR A 171 -2.66 -4.75 21.77
N LYS A 172 -3.06 -5.55 22.77
CA LYS A 172 -2.33 -5.68 24.04
C LYS A 172 -1.55 -6.99 24.13
N ASN A 173 -1.93 -8.01 23.37
CA ASN A 173 -1.24 -9.29 23.35
C ASN A 173 -0.08 -9.26 22.33
N LYS A 174 1.14 -9.51 22.81
CA LYS A 174 2.33 -9.55 21.95
C LYS A 174 2.27 -10.64 20.88
N TYR A 175 1.63 -11.78 21.17
CA TYR A 175 1.49 -12.86 20.21
C TYR A 175 0.49 -12.51 19.11
N THR A 176 -0.60 -11.81 19.45
CA THR A 176 -1.54 -11.29 18.45
C THR A 176 -0.85 -10.32 17.50
N GLN A 177 0.01 -9.42 18.00
CA GLN A 177 0.81 -8.52 17.17
C GLN A 177 1.75 -9.29 16.22
N ARG A 178 2.48 -10.29 16.74
CA ARG A 178 3.40 -11.12 15.93
C ARG A 178 2.68 -11.97 14.90
N LEU A 179 1.56 -12.60 15.27
CA LEU A 179 0.74 -13.39 14.35
C LEU A 179 0.06 -12.52 13.32
N TYR A 180 -0.35 -11.29 13.67
CA TYR A 180 -0.85 -10.33 12.70
C TYR A 180 0.19 -9.95 11.65
N PHE A 181 1.45 -9.68 12.05
CA PHE A 181 2.53 -9.48 11.07
C PHE A 181 2.73 -10.70 10.17
N PHE A 182 2.67 -11.90 10.74
CA PHE A 182 2.79 -13.13 9.98
C PHE A 182 1.66 -13.29 8.97
N VAL A 183 0.39 -13.17 9.36
CA VAL A 183 -0.72 -13.39 8.41
C VAL A 183 -0.83 -12.29 7.36
N THR A 184 -0.44 -11.05 7.68
CA THR A 184 -0.41 -9.95 6.70
C THR A 184 0.64 -10.15 5.60
N SER A 185 1.68 -10.96 5.82
CA SER A 185 2.63 -11.34 4.76
C SER A 185 2.05 -12.35 3.76
N TRP A 186 0.94 -13.01 4.11
CA TRP A 186 0.30 -14.07 3.31
C TRP A 186 -1.12 -13.74 2.85
N LYS A 187 -1.60 -12.51 3.12
CA LYS A 187 -2.97 -12.11 2.83
C LYS A 187 -3.34 -12.15 1.34
N SER A 188 -2.37 -11.95 0.46
CA SER A 188 -2.55 -12.07 -1.00
C SER A 188 -2.81 -13.51 -1.45
N GLN A 189 -2.19 -14.48 -0.78
CA GLN A 189 -2.34 -15.91 -1.06
C GLN A 189 -3.61 -16.46 -0.40
N GLY A 190 -4.07 -15.83 0.69
CA GLY A 190 -5.29 -16.22 1.41
C GLY A 190 -5.08 -17.43 2.34
N GLU A 191 -3.95 -18.12 2.27
CA GLU A 191 -3.59 -19.18 3.20
C GLU A 191 -2.08 -19.40 3.30
N THR A 192 -1.64 -20.03 4.39
CA THR A 192 -0.25 -20.46 4.56
C THR A 192 -0.14 -21.64 5.51
N LYS A 193 0.94 -22.43 5.38
CA LYS A 193 1.26 -23.55 6.27
C LYS A 193 2.66 -23.36 6.84
N ILE A 194 2.80 -23.54 8.17
CA ILE A 194 4.09 -23.42 8.86
C ILE A 194 4.26 -24.58 9.84
N GLN A 195 5.50 -25.08 9.95
CA GLN A 195 5.85 -26.08 10.96
C GLN A 195 5.66 -25.52 12.36
N VAL A 196 5.11 -26.32 13.28
CA VAL A 196 4.84 -25.88 14.65
C VAL A 196 6.11 -25.44 15.37
N GLU A 197 7.21 -26.18 15.21
CA GLU A 197 8.51 -25.84 15.80
C GLU A 197 9.06 -24.51 15.27
N LYS A 198 8.95 -24.30 13.95
CA LYS A 198 9.38 -23.05 13.30
C LYS A 198 8.57 -21.86 13.83
N LEU A 199 7.25 -22.02 13.96
CA LEU A 199 6.38 -20.96 14.50
C LEU A 199 6.69 -20.67 15.97
N ARG A 200 6.91 -21.70 16.79
CA ARG A 200 7.34 -21.55 18.19
C ARG A 200 8.64 -20.77 18.28
N SER A 201 9.62 -21.10 17.43
CA SER A 201 10.90 -20.39 17.45
C SER A 201 10.78 -18.94 16.98
N MET A 202 9.97 -18.67 15.96
CA MET A 202 9.67 -17.30 15.52
C MET A 202 9.03 -16.47 16.64
N LEU A 203 8.22 -17.09 17.51
CA LEU A 203 7.56 -16.44 18.63
C LEU A 203 8.38 -16.45 19.95
N ARG A 204 9.59 -17.03 19.96
CA ARG A 204 10.43 -17.25 21.16
C ARG A 204 9.72 -18.05 22.26
N LEU A 205 9.03 -19.12 21.84
CA LEU A 205 8.23 -20.01 22.68
C LEU A 205 8.79 -21.43 22.73
N GLU A 206 10.09 -21.61 22.50
CA GLU A 206 10.75 -22.92 22.61
C GLU A 206 10.62 -23.47 24.05
N ASN A 207 10.76 -22.60 25.05
CA ASN A 207 10.71 -22.96 26.47
C ASN A 207 9.38 -22.61 27.17
N LYS A 208 8.36 -22.17 26.41
CA LYS A 208 7.05 -21.75 26.95
C LYS A 208 5.93 -22.51 26.25
N TYR A 209 4.84 -22.77 26.97
CA TYR A 209 3.71 -23.55 26.46
C TYR A 209 4.15 -24.91 25.87
N LEU A 210 4.95 -25.66 26.63
CA LEU A 210 5.57 -26.92 26.16
C LEU A 210 4.54 -27.91 25.61
N ARG A 211 3.36 -27.99 26.25
CA ARG A 211 2.25 -28.81 25.79
C ARG A 211 1.56 -28.16 24.59
N TRP A 212 1.30 -28.96 23.55
CA TRP A 212 0.57 -28.52 22.35
C TRP A 212 -0.73 -27.76 22.67
N ASN A 213 -1.61 -28.34 23.51
CA ASN A 213 -2.89 -27.72 23.85
C ASN A 213 -2.73 -26.34 24.51
N ALA A 214 -1.70 -26.15 25.35
CA ALA A 214 -1.43 -24.86 25.98
C ALA A 214 -0.98 -23.83 24.93
N PHE A 215 -0.09 -24.22 24.01
CA PHE A 215 0.34 -23.34 22.92
C PHE A 215 -0.83 -22.97 22.01
N TYR A 216 -1.58 -23.97 21.56
CA TYR A 216 -2.68 -23.77 20.63
C TYR A 216 -3.79 -22.89 21.24
N ASN A 217 -4.21 -23.15 22.48
CA ASN A 217 -5.31 -22.39 23.09
C ASN A 217 -4.88 -21.00 23.58
N SER A 218 -3.74 -20.91 24.28
CA SER A 218 -3.30 -19.65 24.91
C SER A 218 -2.60 -18.68 23.97
N VAL A 219 -2.06 -19.17 22.85
CA VAL A 219 -1.34 -18.34 21.87
C VAL A 219 -2.15 -18.20 20.60
N ILE A 220 -2.42 -19.32 19.91
CA ILE A 220 -3.03 -19.29 18.57
C ILE A 220 -4.51 -18.89 18.64
N LYS A 221 -5.34 -19.61 19.40
CA LYS A 221 -6.78 -19.33 19.50
C LYS A 221 -7.10 -18.01 20.22
N THR A 222 -6.27 -17.62 21.17
CA THR A 222 -6.41 -16.30 21.81
C THR A 222 -6.17 -15.18 20.82
N ALA A 223 -5.14 -15.28 19.96
CA ALA A 223 -4.86 -14.29 18.93
C ALA A 223 -5.90 -14.31 17.80
N GLU A 224 -6.36 -15.50 17.39
CA GLU A 224 -7.45 -15.68 16.43
C GLU A 224 -8.70 -14.91 16.87
N LYS A 225 -9.15 -15.15 18.12
CA LYS A 225 -10.32 -14.47 18.68
C LYS A 225 -10.15 -12.95 18.73
N GLU A 226 -9.01 -12.45 19.21
CA GLU A 226 -8.76 -11.01 19.30
C GLU A 226 -8.74 -10.32 17.92
N LEU A 227 -8.22 -10.99 16.88
CA LEU A 227 -8.24 -10.45 15.51
C LEU A 227 -9.62 -10.51 14.87
N ILE A 228 -10.41 -11.55 15.11
CA ILE A 228 -11.81 -11.64 14.67
C ILE A 228 -12.61 -10.48 15.27
N GLU A 229 -12.53 -10.27 16.59
CA GLU A 229 -13.21 -9.16 17.27
C GLU A 229 -12.82 -7.79 16.69
N LYS A 230 -11.54 -7.60 16.38
CA LYS A 230 -11.05 -6.36 15.73
C LYS A 230 -11.51 -6.23 14.29
N PHE A 231 -11.60 -7.32 13.54
CA PHE A 231 -12.09 -7.33 12.17
C PHE A 231 -13.58 -6.97 12.12
N GLU A 232 -14.39 -7.58 12.98
CA GLU A 232 -15.82 -7.27 13.11
C GLU A 232 -16.07 -5.82 13.54
N ALA A 233 -15.20 -5.27 14.41
CA ALA A 233 -15.23 -3.87 14.80
C ALA A 233 -14.72 -2.90 13.71
N GLY A 234 -14.30 -3.39 12.54
CA GLY A 234 -13.72 -2.59 11.46
C GLY A 234 -12.37 -1.96 11.82
N LEU A 235 -11.64 -2.56 12.77
CA LEU A 235 -10.32 -2.10 13.23
C LEU A 235 -9.15 -2.91 12.65
N SER A 236 -9.44 -4.03 11.97
CA SER A 236 -8.48 -4.89 11.27
C SER A 236 -8.96 -5.15 9.85
N GLU A 237 -8.05 -5.17 8.88
CA GLU A 237 -8.34 -5.51 7.50
C GLU A 237 -8.42 -7.02 7.25
N CYS A 238 -7.88 -7.82 8.18
CA CYS A 238 -7.85 -9.27 8.06
C CYS A 238 -7.87 -9.98 9.42
N TYR A 239 -8.23 -11.25 9.37
CA TYR A 239 -8.05 -12.20 10.47
C TYR A 239 -7.64 -13.56 9.90
N PHE A 240 -7.38 -14.53 10.76
CA PHE A 240 -7.08 -15.90 10.36
C PHE A 240 -7.89 -16.90 11.15
N GLU A 241 -8.06 -18.09 10.58
CA GLU A 241 -8.49 -19.30 11.29
C GLU A 241 -7.36 -20.31 11.20
N ALA A 242 -6.90 -20.82 12.35
CA ALA A 242 -5.85 -21.82 12.41
C ALA A 242 -6.42 -23.23 12.61
N SER A 243 -5.85 -24.20 11.90
CA SER A 243 -6.14 -25.63 12.06
C SER A 243 -4.86 -26.48 12.09
N PRO A 244 -4.78 -27.50 12.97
CA PRO A 244 -3.64 -28.41 13.04
C PRO A 244 -3.64 -29.40 11.86
N VAL A 245 -2.47 -29.69 11.31
CA VAL A 245 -2.28 -30.66 10.23
C VAL A 245 -1.22 -31.67 10.64
N TYR A 246 -1.61 -32.95 10.59
CA TYR A 246 -0.76 -34.10 10.91
C TYR A 246 -0.36 -34.80 9.61
N LYS A 247 0.88 -35.28 9.54
CA LYS A 247 1.30 -36.18 8.46
C LYS A 247 0.58 -37.53 8.58
N LYS A 248 0.46 -38.22 7.43
CA LYS A 248 -0.28 -39.47 7.27
C LYS A 248 0.04 -40.45 8.41
N GLY A 249 -0.96 -40.78 9.21
CA GLY A 249 -0.90 -41.81 10.27
C GLY A 249 -1.01 -41.29 11.71
N GLN A 250 -0.69 -40.02 11.98
CA GLN A 250 -0.87 -39.44 13.32
C GLN A 250 -2.22 -38.73 13.45
N LYS A 251 -2.97 -39.04 14.51
CA LYS A 251 -4.20 -38.32 14.91
C LYS A 251 -4.08 -37.63 16.27
N ASN A 252 -3.03 -37.95 17.03
CA ASN A 252 -2.83 -37.50 18.40
C ASN A 252 -1.41 -36.93 18.57
N GLY A 253 -1.23 -36.00 19.51
CA GLY A 253 0.07 -35.41 19.84
C GLY A 253 0.26 -34.00 19.27
N THR A 254 1.51 -33.57 19.13
CA THR A 254 1.84 -32.28 18.49
C THR A 254 1.74 -32.43 16.97
N PRO A 255 0.93 -31.61 16.28
CA PRO A 255 0.86 -31.65 14.82
C PRO A 255 2.16 -31.18 14.18
N ASP A 256 2.45 -31.67 12.98
CA ASP A 256 3.60 -31.25 12.20
C ASP A 256 3.48 -29.77 11.77
N TYR A 257 2.28 -29.38 11.32
CA TYR A 257 2.03 -28.06 10.75
C TYR A 257 0.78 -27.41 11.35
N LEU A 258 0.78 -26.08 11.30
CA LEU A 258 -0.40 -25.25 11.43
C LEU A 258 -0.76 -24.65 10.07
N HIS A 259 -1.99 -24.86 9.64
CA HIS A 259 -2.58 -24.23 8.46
C HIS A 259 -3.36 -23.00 8.91
N PHE A 260 -3.00 -21.85 8.36
CA PHE A 260 -3.67 -20.58 8.56
C PHE A 260 -4.47 -20.26 7.31
N LYS A 261 -5.80 -20.21 7.46
CA LYS A 261 -6.70 -19.65 6.45
C LYS A 261 -6.93 -18.19 6.76
N ILE A 262 -6.69 -17.30 5.80
CA ILE A 262 -6.68 -15.85 6.00
C ILE A 262 -7.89 -15.24 5.31
N PHE A 263 -8.61 -14.41 6.07
CA PHE A 263 -9.80 -13.74 5.60
C PHE A 263 -9.52 -12.24 5.59
N VAL A 264 -9.84 -11.60 4.47
CA VAL A 264 -9.63 -10.16 4.24
C VAL A 264 -10.98 -9.45 4.08
N SER A 265 -11.04 -8.17 4.46
CA SER A 265 -12.24 -7.37 4.32
C SER A 265 -12.60 -7.20 2.85
N LYS A 266 -13.89 -6.96 2.54
CA LYS A 266 -14.34 -6.72 1.16
C LYS A 266 -13.58 -5.56 0.52
N GLN A 267 -13.41 -4.48 1.28
CA GLN A 267 -12.66 -3.29 0.86
C GLN A 267 -11.19 -3.63 0.57
N GLU A 268 -10.53 -4.42 1.42
CA GLU A 268 -9.13 -4.79 1.15
C GLU A 268 -9.00 -5.75 -0.03
N LYS A 269 -9.96 -6.66 -0.21
CA LYS A 269 -10.01 -7.55 -1.38
C LYS A 269 -10.13 -6.75 -2.68
N GLU A 270 -10.96 -5.72 -2.69
CA GLU A 270 -11.12 -4.80 -3.82
C GLU A 270 -9.88 -3.94 -4.05
N ASN A 271 -9.29 -3.38 -2.99
CA ASN A 271 -8.03 -2.65 -3.07
C ASN A 271 -6.90 -3.50 -3.68
N MET A 272 -6.77 -4.76 -3.25
CA MET A 272 -5.77 -5.69 -3.79
C MET A 272 -6.02 -5.97 -5.28
N LYS A 273 -7.27 -6.19 -5.70
CA LYS A 273 -7.61 -6.32 -7.12
C LYS A 273 -7.23 -5.08 -7.93
N ASN A 274 -7.56 -3.89 -7.41
CA ASN A 274 -7.24 -2.61 -8.05
C ASN A 274 -5.72 -2.39 -8.19
N LEU A 275 -4.96 -2.76 -7.17
CA LEU A 275 -3.49 -2.72 -7.17
C LEU A 275 -2.90 -3.70 -8.20
N THR A 276 -3.39 -4.94 -8.24
CA THR A 276 -2.98 -5.94 -9.24
C THR A 276 -3.29 -5.46 -10.65
N TYR A 277 -4.51 -4.95 -10.90
CA TYR A 277 -4.89 -4.37 -12.18
C TYR A 277 -3.97 -3.21 -12.58
N THR A 278 -3.70 -2.28 -11.66
CA THR A 278 -2.86 -1.10 -11.94
C THR A 278 -1.41 -1.50 -12.25
N SER A 279 -0.83 -2.41 -11.46
CA SER A 279 0.55 -2.90 -11.67
C SER A 279 0.68 -3.67 -12.98
N LEU A 280 -0.27 -4.54 -13.31
CA LEU A 280 -0.33 -5.22 -14.60
C LEU A 280 -0.45 -4.21 -15.74
N LYS A 281 -1.32 -3.19 -15.61
CA LYS A 281 -1.52 -2.18 -16.65
C LYS A 281 -0.25 -1.36 -16.93
N ILE A 282 0.51 -1.03 -15.89
CA ILE A 282 1.83 -0.38 -16.02
C ILE A 282 2.81 -1.30 -16.74
N ARG A 283 2.90 -2.57 -16.32
CA ARG A 283 3.77 -3.56 -16.98
C ARG A 283 3.39 -3.78 -18.43
N THR A 284 2.10 -3.79 -18.74
CA THR A 284 1.57 -3.87 -20.10
C THR A 284 2.00 -2.66 -20.92
N ASP A 285 1.87 -1.42 -20.42
CA ASP A 285 2.35 -0.23 -21.15
C ASP A 285 3.86 -0.30 -21.43
N GLU A 286 4.64 -0.74 -20.44
CA GLU A 286 6.08 -0.91 -20.58
C GLU A 286 6.44 -1.98 -21.62
N SER A 287 5.79 -3.13 -21.58
CA SER A 287 6.00 -4.20 -22.56
C SER A 287 5.60 -3.75 -23.97
N LEU A 288 4.45 -3.07 -24.13
CA LEU A 288 4.03 -2.49 -25.41
C LEU A 288 5.07 -1.49 -25.95
N ARG A 289 5.72 -0.72 -25.07
CA ARG A 289 6.75 0.26 -25.43
C ARG A 289 8.08 -0.40 -25.80
N VAL A 290 8.56 -1.31 -24.97
CA VAL A 290 9.92 -1.88 -25.03
C VAL A 290 9.95 -3.12 -25.92
N ASP A 291 9.15 -4.14 -25.58
CA ASP A 291 9.19 -5.45 -26.23
C ASP A 291 8.52 -5.39 -27.61
N PHE A 292 7.34 -4.75 -27.68
CA PHE A 292 6.56 -4.65 -28.92
C PHE A 292 6.83 -3.39 -29.74
N LYS A 293 7.76 -2.53 -29.28
CA LYS A 293 8.24 -1.33 -30.02
C LYS A 293 7.14 -0.35 -30.44
N ILE A 294 5.99 -0.31 -29.77
CA ILE A 294 4.91 0.67 -30.03
C ILE A 294 5.31 2.01 -29.40
N LYS A 295 6.17 2.77 -30.09
CA LYS A 295 6.75 4.01 -29.56
C LYS A 295 5.74 5.14 -29.41
N VAL A 296 4.70 5.18 -30.24
CA VAL A 296 3.70 6.25 -30.23
C VAL A 296 2.81 6.13 -29.00
N LYS A 297 2.90 7.12 -28.10
CA LYS A 297 2.14 7.16 -26.84
C LYS A 297 0.63 7.04 -27.06
N ARG A 298 0.08 7.74 -28.07
CA ARG A 298 -1.35 7.72 -28.40
C ARG A 298 -1.87 6.32 -28.76
N GLN A 299 -1.07 5.53 -29.49
CA GLN A 299 -1.42 4.15 -29.84
C GLN A 299 -1.47 3.26 -28.60
N ARG A 300 -0.49 3.38 -27.70
CA ARG A 300 -0.51 2.65 -26.42
C ARG A 300 -1.70 3.07 -25.56
N GLU A 301 -1.97 4.38 -25.44
CA GLU A 301 -3.12 4.90 -24.69
C GLU A 301 -4.46 4.37 -25.24
N GLN A 302 -4.60 4.18 -26.55
CA GLN A 302 -5.80 3.57 -27.14
C GLN A 302 -5.98 2.13 -26.66
N LEU A 303 -4.93 1.31 -26.72
CA LEU A 303 -4.97 -0.08 -26.24
C LEU A 303 -5.26 -0.13 -24.74
N LEU A 304 -4.57 0.68 -23.94
CA LEU A 304 -4.72 0.70 -22.47
C LEU A 304 -6.11 1.16 -21.99
N ARG A 305 -6.88 1.90 -22.81
CA ARG A 305 -8.27 2.28 -22.51
C ARG A 305 -9.24 1.12 -22.65
N MET A 306 -8.93 0.15 -23.51
CA MET A 306 -9.75 -1.04 -23.72
C MET A 306 -9.48 -2.13 -22.66
N ILE A 307 -8.43 -1.97 -21.85
CA ILE A 307 -8.06 -2.91 -20.80
C ILE A 307 -8.78 -2.54 -19.49
N ASN A 308 -9.53 -3.49 -18.94
CA ASN A 308 -10.24 -3.41 -17.66
C ASN A 308 -9.82 -4.58 -16.74
N GLN A 309 -10.44 -4.68 -15.56
CA GLN A 309 -10.05 -5.70 -14.58
C GLN A 309 -10.33 -7.13 -15.07
N ASP A 310 -11.29 -7.30 -15.97
CA ASP A 310 -11.75 -8.61 -16.42
C ASP A 310 -10.90 -9.14 -17.58
N ASN A 311 -10.40 -8.28 -18.46
CA ASN A 311 -9.64 -8.70 -19.64
C ASN A 311 -8.11 -8.56 -19.52
N ILE A 312 -7.58 -7.92 -18.46
CA ILE A 312 -6.14 -7.66 -18.33
C ILE A 312 -5.28 -8.93 -18.25
N HIS A 313 -5.79 -9.98 -17.61
CA HIS A 313 -5.09 -11.26 -17.50
C HIS A 313 -5.02 -11.94 -18.87
N LEU A 314 -6.16 -12.05 -19.56
CA LEU A 314 -6.24 -12.59 -20.92
C LEU A 314 -5.35 -11.82 -21.90
N PHE A 315 -5.32 -10.48 -21.78
CA PHE A 315 -4.45 -9.67 -22.63
C PHE A 315 -2.97 -9.86 -22.32
N SER A 316 -2.61 -10.04 -21.04
CA SER A 316 -1.23 -10.32 -20.65
C SER A 316 -0.75 -11.67 -21.19
N ASP A 317 -1.58 -12.71 -21.15
CA ASP A 317 -1.29 -14.02 -21.71
C ASP A 317 -1.12 -13.93 -23.23
N PHE A 318 -2.01 -13.20 -23.90
CA PHE A 318 -1.89 -12.91 -25.33
C PHE A 318 -0.58 -12.21 -25.71
N LEU A 319 -0.11 -11.24 -24.90
CA LEU A 319 1.18 -10.60 -25.16
C LEU A 319 2.34 -11.59 -25.10
N ILE A 320 2.32 -12.56 -24.17
CA ILE A 320 3.35 -13.61 -24.11
C ILE A 320 3.36 -14.42 -25.41
N GLU A 321 2.18 -14.86 -25.87
CA GLU A 321 2.03 -15.61 -27.13
C GLU A 321 2.46 -14.78 -28.35
N LEU A 322 2.08 -13.50 -28.39
CA LEU A 322 2.44 -12.59 -29.47
C LEU A 322 3.96 -12.37 -29.53
N GLY A 323 4.61 -12.23 -28.37
CA GLY A 323 6.07 -12.10 -28.26
C GLY A 323 6.77 -13.32 -28.87
N ALA A 324 6.38 -14.53 -28.44
CA ALA A 324 6.94 -15.77 -28.98
C ALA A 324 6.70 -15.91 -30.50
N LYS A 325 5.54 -15.49 -30.99
CA LYS A 325 5.23 -15.51 -32.42
C LYS A 325 6.13 -14.56 -33.20
N ILE A 326 6.30 -13.33 -32.75
CA ILE A 326 7.17 -12.34 -33.40
C ILE A 326 8.61 -12.85 -33.46
N GLU A 327 9.11 -13.48 -32.39
CA GLU A 327 10.44 -14.08 -32.38
C GLU A 327 10.59 -15.21 -33.41
N SER A 328 9.58 -16.07 -33.56
CA SER A 328 9.58 -17.19 -34.52
C SER A 328 9.43 -16.75 -35.99
N GLU A 329 8.72 -15.64 -36.23
CA GLU A 329 8.40 -15.10 -37.56
C GLU A 329 9.24 -13.86 -37.90
N ASN A 330 10.40 -13.69 -37.26
CA ASN A 330 11.28 -12.52 -37.39
C ASN A 330 11.72 -12.19 -38.84
N SER A 331 11.61 -13.14 -39.78
CA SER A 331 11.96 -12.95 -41.19
C SER A 331 10.81 -12.41 -42.05
N THR A 332 9.56 -12.53 -41.62
CA THR A 332 8.36 -12.11 -42.37
C THR A 332 7.76 -10.80 -41.85
N ILE A 333 8.03 -10.43 -40.60
CA ILE A 333 7.50 -9.20 -39.98
C ILE A 333 8.48 -8.05 -40.18
N THR A 334 8.18 -7.16 -41.13
CA THR A 334 9.03 -6.00 -41.46
C THR A 334 8.88 -4.83 -40.47
N ASP A 335 7.68 -4.58 -39.95
CA ASP A 335 7.42 -3.60 -38.89
C ASP A 335 6.73 -4.25 -37.68
N VAL A 336 7.55 -4.56 -36.68
CA VAL A 336 7.13 -5.16 -35.41
C VAL A 336 6.13 -4.28 -34.67
N GLY A 337 6.30 -2.95 -34.68
CA GLY A 337 5.45 -2.03 -33.94
C GLY A 337 4.05 -1.91 -34.53
N ALA A 338 3.96 -1.79 -35.86
CA ALA A 338 2.68 -1.77 -36.57
C ALA A 338 1.94 -3.10 -36.45
N TYR A 339 2.65 -4.23 -36.62
CA TYR A 339 2.09 -5.57 -36.49
C TYR A 339 1.56 -5.83 -35.08
N ALA A 340 2.35 -5.51 -34.06
CA ALA A 340 1.94 -5.69 -32.67
C ALA A 340 0.73 -4.82 -32.33
N PHE A 341 0.71 -3.55 -32.75
CA PHE A 341 -0.43 -2.67 -32.52
C PHE A 341 -1.74 -3.23 -33.12
N THR A 342 -1.73 -3.64 -34.40
CA THR A 342 -2.91 -4.21 -35.04
C THR A 342 -3.35 -5.52 -34.37
N SER A 343 -2.41 -6.36 -33.97
CA SER A 343 -2.70 -7.64 -33.31
C SER A 343 -3.31 -7.44 -31.92
N CYS A 344 -2.73 -6.54 -31.10
CA CYS A 344 -3.28 -6.15 -29.81
C CYS A 344 -4.66 -5.53 -29.94
N GLN A 345 -4.87 -4.63 -30.90
CA GLN A 345 -6.15 -3.97 -31.12
C GLN A 345 -7.25 -4.98 -31.48
N ARG A 346 -6.97 -5.92 -32.40
CA ARG A 346 -7.91 -6.98 -32.78
C ARG A 346 -8.26 -7.88 -31.61
N PHE A 347 -7.26 -8.28 -30.83
CA PHE A 347 -7.49 -9.11 -29.64
C PHE A 347 -8.41 -8.40 -28.65
N LEU A 348 -8.12 -7.14 -28.33
CA LEU A 348 -8.91 -6.37 -27.37
C LEU A 348 -10.33 -6.12 -27.88
N LEU A 349 -10.51 -5.81 -29.17
CA LEU A 349 -11.86 -5.66 -29.76
C LEU A 349 -12.70 -6.94 -29.64
N LYS A 350 -12.07 -8.12 -29.79
CA LYS A 350 -12.76 -9.41 -29.69
C LYS A 350 -13.08 -9.83 -28.26
N ASN A 351 -12.29 -9.39 -27.29
CA ASN A 351 -12.36 -9.82 -25.88
C ASN A 351 -12.76 -8.69 -24.92
N THR A 352 -13.31 -7.60 -25.44
CA THR A 352 -14.02 -6.60 -24.62
C THR A 352 -15.50 -6.96 -24.69
N PRO A 353 -16.21 -7.19 -23.57
CA PRO A 353 -17.63 -7.51 -23.61
C PRO A 353 -18.41 -6.41 -24.34
N GLU A 354 -19.26 -6.79 -25.29
CA GLU A 354 -20.28 -5.91 -25.86
C GLU A 354 -21.16 -5.43 -24.71
N ALA A 355 -21.13 -4.13 -24.41
CA ALA A 355 -22.13 -3.54 -23.54
C ALA A 355 -23.49 -3.71 -24.23
N GLU A 356 -24.46 -4.31 -23.54
CA GLU A 356 -25.84 -4.44 -24.02
C GLU A 356 -26.35 -3.08 -24.50
N ILE A 357 -26.69 -3.04 -25.79
CA ILE A 357 -27.34 -1.90 -26.44
C ILE A 357 -28.79 -1.91 -25.97
N VAL A 358 -29.14 -1.01 -25.05
CA VAL A 358 -30.54 -0.64 -24.80
C VAL A 358 -30.95 0.37 -25.89
N PRO A 359 -32.02 0.12 -26.66
CA PRO A 359 -32.37 0.92 -27.83
C PRO A 359 -32.96 2.30 -27.49
N ASP A 360 -32.58 3.27 -28.33
CA ASP A 360 -33.06 4.64 -28.58
C ASP A 360 -34.53 4.94 -28.16
N THR A 361 -34.94 6.10 -27.62
CA THR A 361 -34.60 7.53 -27.82
C THR A 361 -35.39 8.36 -26.75
N PRO A 362 -35.35 9.74 -26.64
CA PRO A 362 -34.77 10.73 -27.56
C PRO A 362 -33.94 11.89 -26.97
N LYS A 363 -33.17 12.47 -27.90
CA LYS A 363 -32.51 13.80 -27.95
C LYS A 363 -31.14 13.92 -27.31
N GLU A 364 -30.16 13.75 -28.21
CA GLU A 364 -28.86 14.41 -28.24
C GLU A 364 -28.90 15.81 -27.58
N GLU A 365 -28.21 15.95 -26.44
CA GLU A 365 -27.53 17.20 -26.14
C GLU A 365 -26.08 17.02 -26.57
N GLU A 366 -25.70 17.80 -27.59
CA GLU A 366 -24.34 17.89 -28.12
C GLU A 366 -23.32 17.95 -26.97
N PHE A 367 -22.42 16.95 -26.92
CA PHE A 367 -21.22 17.04 -26.10
C PHE A 367 -20.36 18.17 -26.68
N GLY A 368 -20.24 19.27 -25.92
CA GLY A 368 -19.39 20.41 -26.26
C GLY A 368 -17.97 19.93 -26.58
N ASP A 369 -17.64 19.95 -27.87
CA ASP A 369 -16.41 19.43 -28.44
C ASP A 369 -15.21 20.19 -27.84
N GLU A 370 -14.25 19.51 -27.19
CA GLU A 370 -13.02 20.11 -26.64
C GLU A 370 -12.27 20.97 -27.70
N ARG A 371 -12.56 20.74 -28.99
CA ARG A 371 -12.07 21.52 -30.14
C ARG A 371 -12.52 22.98 -30.13
N ILE A 372 -13.70 23.31 -29.60
CA ILE A 372 -14.27 24.67 -29.64
C ILE A 372 -13.58 25.58 -28.61
N PHE A 373 -13.15 25.03 -27.48
CA PHE A 373 -12.54 25.76 -26.35
C PHE A 373 -11.06 25.45 -26.15
N ALA A 374 -10.39 24.91 -27.17
CA ALA A 374 -9.01 24.46 -27.07
C ALA A 374 -8.05 25.57 -26.59
N LYS A 375 -8.28 26.82 -27.00
CA LYS A 375 -7.46 27.98 -26.59
C LYS A 375 -7.66 28.33 -25.12
N GLU A 376 -8.89 28.32 -24.64
CA GLU A 376 -9.26 28.59 -23.24
C GLU A 376 -8.73 27.49 -22.32
N ILE A 377 -8.84 26.22 -22.73
CA ILE A 377 -8.33 25.06 -22.00
C ILE A 377 -6.80 25.09 -21.94
N GLU A 378 -6.12 25.45 -23.04
CA GLU A 378 -4.66 25.56 -23.06
C GLU A 378 -4.17 26.70 -22.15
N ALA A 379 -4.85 27.86 -22.18
CA ALA A 379 -4.57 28.98 -21.29
C ALA A 379 -4.79 28.60 -19.81
N PHE A 380 -5.87 27.88 -19.51
CA PHE A 380 -6.13 27.31 -18.18
C PHE A 380 -4.99 26.38 -17.73
N ARG A 381 -4.57 25.44 -18.58
CA ARG A 381 -3.49 24.49 -18.27
C ARG A 381 -2.17 25.20 -17.97
N LYS A 382 -1.84 26.24 -18.74
CA LYS A 382 -0.64 27.06 -18.53
C LYS A 382 -0.71 27.83 -17.21
N ALA A 383 -1.87 28.41 -16.88
CA ALA A 383 -2.09 29.10 -15.60
C ALA A 383 -2.01 28.14 -14.41
N MET A 384 -2.64 26.97 -14.50
CA MET A 384 -2.58 25.94 -13.46
C MET A 384 -1.14 25.49 -13.21
N LYS A 385 -0.39 25.16 -14.26
CA LYS A 385 1.01 24.72 -14.13
C LYS A 385 1.87 25.76 -13.42
N LYS A 386 1.62 27.05 -13.66
CA LYS A 386 2.31 28.16 -12.99
C LYS A 386 1.87 28.30 -11.52
N ASN A 387 0.58 28.20 -11.23
CA ASN A 387 0.03 28.51 -9.91
C ASN A 387 0.21 27.39 -8.87
N VAL A 388 0.29 26.12 -9.30
CA VAL A 388 0.51 24.99 -8.37
C VAL A 388 1.94 24.43 -8.40
N GLY A 389 2.75 24.83 -9.38
CA GLY A 389 4.08 24.28 -9.62
C GLY A 389 4.05 22.99 -10.45
N GLU A 390 5.17 22.70 -11.12
CA GLU A 390 5.26 21.64 -12.14
C GLU A 390 4.96 20.24 -11.59
N GLU A 391 5.51 19.91 -10.41
CA GLU A 391 5.32 18.61 -9.78
C GLU A 391 3.85 18.39 -9.36
N ALA A 392 3.23 19.38 -8.70
CA ALA A 392 1.83 19.29 -8.30
C ALA A 392 0.88 19.28 -9.50
N TYR A 393 1.19 20.00 -10.57
CA TYR A 393 0.40 19.98 -11.80
C TYR A 393 0.41 18.61 -12.48
N ILE A 394 1.58 17.97 -12.56
CA ILE A 394 1.72 16.62 -13.12
C ILE A 394 0.89 15.61 -12.32
N THR A 395 0.97 15.67 -10.99
CA THR A 395 0.29 14.70 -10.12
C THR A 395 -1.22 14.90 -10.07
N TRP A 396 -1.71 16.14 -9.94
CA TRP A 396 -3.11 16.39 -9.57
C TRP A 396 -3.99 16.90 -10.71
N PHE A 397 -3.42 17.60 -11.69
CA PHE A 397 -4.20 18.33 -12.70
C PHE A 397 -4.04 17.79 -14.13
N THR A 398 -2.95 17.08 -14.43
CA THR A 398 -2.80 16.32 -15.70
C THR A 398 -3.92 15.30 -15.94
N PRO A 399 -4.44 14.59 -14.93
CA PRO A 399 -5.55 13.66 -15.14
C PRO A 399 -6.94 14.31 -15.15
N VAL A 400 -7.06 15.63 -14.93
CA VAL A 400 -8.35 16.35 -14.92
C VAL A 400 -8.76 16.74 -16.33
N ARG A 401 -10.02 16.49 -16.71
CA ARG A 401 -10.55 16.78 -18.05
C ARG A 401 -11.81 17.64 -17.99
N PHE A 402 -12.09 18.39 -19.05
CA PHE A 402 -13.36 19.11 -19.18
C PHE A 402 -14.37 18.18 -19.85
N VAL A 403 -15.47 17.89 -19.15
CA VAL A 403 -16.53 17.00 -19.64
C VAL A 403 -17.65 17.80 -20.29
N LYS A 404 -17.98 18.96 -19.71
CA LYS A 404 -19.01 19.85 -20.21
C LYS A 404 -18.58 21.31 -19.98
N ILE A 405 -18.74 22.14 -21.01
CA ILE A 405 -18.47 23.57 -20.99
C ILE A 405 -19.67 24.26 -21.62
N ASP A 406 -20.56 24.78 -20.79
CA ASP A 406 -21.79 25.45 -21.24
C ASP A 406 -21.62 26.98 -21.09
N LYS A 407 -21.92 27.72 -22.16
CA LYS A 407 -22.02 29.19 -22.10
C LYS A 407 -23.40 29.55 -21.54
N VAL A 408 -23.42 30.20 -20.39
CA VAL A 408 -24.65 30.66 -19.74
C VAL A 408 -24.66 32.19 -19.64
N GLU A 409 -25.83 32.77 -19.42
CA GLU A 409 -25.98 34.21 -19.26
C GLU A 409 -25.12 34.69 -18.07
N GLY A 410 -24.09 35.49 -18.36
CA GLY A 410 -23.14 35.98 -17.35
C GLY A 410 -21.88 35.14 -17.11
N GLY A 411 -21.64 34.02 -17.83
CA GLY A 411 -20.41 33.25 -17.65
C GLY A 411 -20.37 31.85 -18.25
N TYR A 412 -19.70 30.94 -17.55
CA TYR A 412 -19.56 29.54 -17.94
C TYR A 412 -19.98 28.58 -16.82
N ASP A 413 -20.67 27.52 -17.20
CA ASP A 413 -20.91 26.35 -16.37
C ASP A 413 -19.98 25.22 -16.80
N LEU A 414 -19.16 24.75 -15.86
CA LEU A 414 -18.08 23.82 -16.14
C LEU A 414 -18.27 22.51 -15.36
N THR A 415 -18.07 21.38 -16.04
CA THR A 415 -17.99 20.08 -15.40
C THR A 415 -16.61 19.46 -15.65
N LEU A 416 -15.88 19.19 -14.57
CA LEU A 416 -14.55 18.57 -14.60
C LEU A 416 -14.64 17.08 -14.27
N GLU A 417 -13.95 16.24 -15.03
CA GLU A 417 -13.70 14.86 -14.67
C GLU A 417 -12.46 14.78 -13.78
N VAL A 418 -12.59 14.11 -12.64
CA VAL A 418 -11.50 13.82 -11.71
C VAL A 418 -11.35 12.31 -11.56
N PRO A 419 -10.11 11.77 -11.61
CA PRO A 419 -9.88 10.33 -11.76
C PRO A 419 -10.23 9.49 -10.53
N SER A 420 -10.38 10.11 -9.36
CA SER A 420 -10.80 9.44 -8.14
C SER A 420 -11.29 10.45 -7.09
N LYS A 421 -12.02 9.95 -6.09
CA LYS A 421 -12.43 10.74 -4.93
C LYS A 421 -11.25 11.35 -4.18
N PHE A 422 -10.12 10.65 -4.13
CA PHE A 422 -8.90 11.17 -3.51
C PHE A 422 -8.36 12.42 -4.23
N VAL A 423 -8.38 12.43 -5.57
CA VAL A 423 -7.95 13.61 -6.34
C VAL A 423 -8.94 14.76 -6.18
N TYR A 424 -10.25 14.48 -6.15
CA TYR A 424 -11.28 15.47 -5.80
C TYR A 424 -11.02 16.11 -4.44
N ASP A 425 -10.87 15.29 -3.39
CA ASP A 425 -10.63 15.75 -2.03
C ASP A 425 -9.34 16.57 -1.96
N MET A 426 -8.32 16.22 -2.76
CA MET A 426 -7.06 16.97 -2.82
C MET A 426 -7.22 18.34 -3.47
N ILE A 427 -7.95 18.40 -4.58
CA ILE A 427 -8.20 19.65 -5.29
C ILE A 427 -9.01 20.61 -4.40
N GLU A 428 -10.09 20.13 -3.77
CA GLU A 428 -10.94 20.94 -2.91
C GLU A 428 -10.22 21.44 -1.65
N SER A 429 -9.42 20.60 -1.00
CA SER A 429 -8.79 20.97 0.28
C SER A 429 -7.51 21.81 0.15
N LYS A 430 -6.76 21.68 -0.96
CA LYS A 430 -5.44 22.32 -1.09
C LYS A 430 -5.28 23.24 -2.29
N TYR A 431 -6.03 23.04 -3.37
CA TYR A 431 -5.78 23.72 -4.65
C TYR A 431 -7.01 24.45 -5.21
N LEU A 432 -8.11 24.55 -4.47
CA LEU A 432 -9.37 25.14 -4.94
C LEU A 432 -9.21 26.61 -5.36
N ALA A 433 -8.42 27.37 -4.61
CA ALA A 433 -8.16 28.78 -4.91
C ALA A 433 -7.41 28.94 -6.24
N GLN A 434 -6.33 28.17 -6.42
CA GLN A 434 -5.50 28.15 -7.63
C GLN A 434 -6.28 27.62 -8.83
N LEU A 435 -7.18 26.65 -8.62
CA LEU A 435 -8.09 26.14 -9.63
C LEU A 435 -9.03 27.22 -10.12
N ARG A 436 -9.71 27.94 -9.22
CA ARG A 436 -10.65 29.02 -9.57
C ARG A 436 -9.95 30.18 -10.30
N GLU A 437 -8.78 30.58 -9.81
CA GLU A 437 -7.97 31.64 -10.44
C GLU A 437 -7.53 31.26 -11.86
N SER A 438 -7.09 30.00 -12.04
CA SER A 438 -6.67 29.52 -13.35
C SER A 438 -7.85 29.34 -14.31
N LEU A 439 -9.03 28.94 -13.81
CA LEU A 439 -10.26 28.87 -14.62
C LEU A 439 -10.70 30.27 -15.06
N GLN A 440 -10.64 31.27 -14.18
CA GLN A 440 -10.90 32.67 -14.57
C GLN A 440 -9.90 33.18 -15.60
N THR A 441 -8.62 32.81 -15.46
CA THR A 441 -7.57 33.17 -16.41
C THR A 441 -7.79 32.53 -17.79
N GLY A 442 -8.18 31.25 -17.82
CA GLY A 442 -8.40 30.50 -19.06
C GLY A 442 -9.65 30.96 -19.82
N PHE A 443 -10.77 31.12 -19.11
CA PHE A 443 -12.08 31.40 -19.73
C PHE A 443 -12.44 32.90 -19.79
N LYS A 444 -11.64 33.78 -19.16
CA LYS A 444 -11.73 35.25 -19.17
C LYS A 444 -13.09 35.85 -18.79
N LYS A 445 -14.02 35.01 -18.33
CA LYS A 445 -15.36 35.35 -17.86
C LYS A 445 -15.61 34.64 -16.53
N LYS A 446 -16.63 35.07 -15.81
CA LYS A 446 -17.04 34.50 -14.53
C LYS A 446 -17.42 33.02 -14.70
N ILE A 447 -16.92 32.15 -13.84
CA ILE A 447 -17.40 30.77 -13.73
C ILE A 447 -18.63 30.80 -12.82
N VAL A 448 -19.79 30.43 -13.36
CA VAL A 448 -21.08 30.49 -12.68
C VAL A 448 -21.28 29.25 -11.81
N SER A 449 -20.99 28.07 -12.36
CA SER A 449 -20.93 26.83 -11.59
C SER A 449 -19.76 25.94 -12.02
N LEU A 450 -19.21 25.22 -11.04
CA LEU A 450 -18.16 24.23 -11.21
C LEU A 450 -18.62 22.91 -10.59
N LYS A 451 -18.80 21.88 -11.41
CA LYS A 451 -19.20 20.54 -11.00
C LYS A 451 -18.06 19.55 -11.25
N TYR A 452 -18.04 18.48 -10.47
CA TYR A 452 -17.08 17.40 -10.65
C TYR A 452 -17.82 16.10 -10.97
N ARG A 453 -17.25 15.32 -11.89
CA ARG A 453 -17.69 13.98 -12.24
C ARG A 453 -16.53 13.02 -11.99
N MET A 454 -16.81 11.86 -11.41
CA MET A 454 -15.84 10.77 -11.34
C MET A 454 -16.16 9.77 -12.46
N PRO A 455 -15.15 9.14 -13.09
CA PRO A 455 -15.39 8.03 -13.99
C PRO A 455 -15.99 6.88 -13.18
N ASN A 456 -17.09 6.30 -13.68
CA ASN A 456 -17.73 5.12 -13.09
C ASN A 456 -16.82 3.91 -13.14
#